data_AF-A0A7S4MYU5-F1
#
_entry.id   AF-A0A7S4MYU5-F1
#
_cell.length_a   1.000
_cell.length_b   1.000
_cell.length_c   1.000
_cell.angle_alpha   90.00
_cell.angle_beta   90.00
_cell.angle_gamma   90.00
#
_symmetry.space_group_name_H-M   'P 1'
#
loop_
_entity.id
_entity.type
_entity.pdbx_description
1 polymer ?
#
loop_
_entity_poly.entity_id
_entity_poly.type
_entity_poly.pdbx_seq_one_letter_code
_entity_poly.pdbx_strand_id
1 'polypeptide(L)'
;REREDDVRESVLFSPCAGPDIDALNKLEEADEAAKGSKCGGADDEDDDGGGDRDYGAMADGILDRLVALRDSDSDDQSVEPLRCRVLYIPTAMYALNPNSNNTPGKQRQRARSDGKKRRNVVVEIVNDLLNGDEGGGGNNPERETRGAEVLAVTLDLSDGSVKQPAICSGSGSGSGSGHAPPSSSDDDASSGLFPSDGREALTSWNPHLIYVEGGNTFWLTHCLEEGRWGDDLRGAVCGDGAAMYVGKSAGAILAGERVETATWKGWDDPSVVDSRPTYDDWTDHPGLSLAGPRTSFFPHMNDDWIELVEERRTTMEEREGTTTGGDDESGVAGDEKKGAAGGRVLCLRENEACCVDGDRGEVFLVEGQ
;
A
#
# COMPACT_ATOMS: atom_id res chain seq x y z
N ARG A 1 30.29 8.96 6.22
CA ARG A 1 30.09 10.11 7.11
C ARG A 1 29.56 11.32 6.36
N GLU A 2 30.32 12.20 5.69
CA GLU A 2 29.72 13.33 4.94
C GLU A 2 28.61 12.93 3.95
N ARG A 3 28.81 11.86 3.16
CA ARG A 3 27.75 11.37 2.25
C ARG A 3 26.55 10.73 2.95
N GLU A 4 26.74 10.20 4.16
CA GLU A 4 25.63 9.66 4.96
C GLU A 4 24.87 10.80 5.63
N ASP A 5 25.56 11.85 6.05
CA ASP A 5 24.97 13.06 6.61
C ASP A 5 24.20 13.85 5.53
N ASP A 6 24.72 13.92 4.29
CA ASP A 6 24.00 14.50 3.15
C ASP A 6 22.74 13.69 2.78
N VAL A 7 22.81 12.35 2.84
CA VAL A 7 21.64 11.48 2.64
C VAL A 7 20.63 11.68 3.76
N ARG A 8 21.10 11.76 5.02
CA ARG A 8 20.27 11.99 6.20
C ARG A 8 19.59 13.35 6.17
N GLU A 9 20.29 14.42 5.76
CA GLU A 9 19.72 15.75 5.56
C GLU A 9 18.79 15.81 4.35
N SER A 10 19.06 15.05 3.28
CA SER A 10 18.16 14.96 2.13
C SER A 10 16.83 14.27 2.47
N VAL A 11 16.85 13.31 3.40
CA VAL A 11 15.66 12.64 3.94
C VAL A 11 14.89 13.59 4.88
N LEU A 12 15.57 14.50 5.56
CA LEU A 12 14.96 15.48 6.47
C LEU A 12 14.23 16.63 5.73
N PHE A 13 14.48 16.87 4.45
CA PHE A 13 13.97 18.05 3.74
C PHE A 13 12.85 17.84 2.71
N SER A 14 12.30 16.63 2.57
CA SER A 14 11.01 16.46 1.88
C SER A 14 10.51 15.01 2.00
N PRO A 15 9.38 14.73 2.68
CA PRO A 15 8.68 13.45 2.59
C PRO A 15 8.15 13.14 1.17
N CYS A 16 8.24 14.13 0.26
CA CYS A 16 7.83 14.05 -1.14
C CYS A 16 9.04 14.00 -2.10
N ALA A 17 10.27 14.11 -1.58
CA ALA A 17 11.45 13.70 -2.34
C ALA A 17 11.74 12.28 -1.86
N GLY A 18 11.21 11.29 -2.58
CA GLY A 18 11.68 9.92 -2.40
C GLY A 18 13.22 9.93 -2.37
N PRO A 19 13.86 9.03 -1.61
CA PRO A 19 15.31 9.04 -1.46
C PRO A 19 15.95 9.15 -2.83
N ASP A 20 17.04 9.91 -2.94
CA ASP A 20 17.74 10.10 -4.21
C ASP A 20 17.81 8.75 -4.93
N ILE A 21 17.12 8.62 -6.08
CA ILE A 21 17.01 7.34 -6.79
C ILE A 21 18.41 6.87 -7.17
N ASP A 22 19.34 7.79 -7.40
CA ASP A 22 20.74 7.45 -7.67
C ASP A 22 21.48 6.97 -6.41
N ALA A 23 20.99 7.28 -5.21
CA ALA A 23 21.48 6.72 -3.95
C ALA A 23 20.83 5.35 -3.64
N LEU A 24 19.53 5.19 -3.92
CA LEU A 24 18.83 3.90 -3.80
C LEU A 24 19.40 2.85 -4.76
N ASN A 25 19.58 3.20 -6.03
CA ASN A 25 20.17 2.29 -7.02
C ASN A 25 21.59 1.87 -6.61
N LYS A 26 22.38 2.78 -6.00
CA LYS A 26 23.72 2.46 -5.48
C LYS A 26 23.70 1.59 -4.23
N LEU A 27 22.63 1.64 -3.45
CA LEU A 27 22.41 0.78 -2.29
C LEU A 27 21.98 -0.62 -2.72
N GLU A 28 21.09 -0.74 -3.70
CA GLU A 28 20.76 -2.03 -4.35
C GLU A 28 22.00 -2.66 -5.00
N GLU A 29 22.82 -1.88 -5.72
CA GLU A 29 24.10 -2.37 -6.26
C GLU A 29 25.07 -2.85 -5.15
N ALA A 30 25.06 -2.21 -3.98
CA ALA A 30 25.88 -2.60 -2.85
C ALA A 30 25.35 -3.86 -2.13
N ASP A 31 24.04 -4.02 -2.02
CA ASP A 31 23.41 -5.21 -1.45
C ASP A 31 23.57 -6.44 -2.37
N GLU A 32 23.45 -6.26 -3.69
CA GLU A 32 23.75 -7.31 -4.66
C GLU A 32 25.24 -7.71 -4.62
N ALA A 33 26.15 -6.74 -4.42
CA ALA A 33 27.56 -7.04 -4.20
C ALA A 33 27.83 -7.76 -2.85
N ALA A 34 27.03 -7.49 -1.82
CA ALA A 34 27.13 -8.12 -0.51
C ALA A 34 26.54 -9.55 -0.50
N LYS A 35 25.42 -9.78 -1.21
CA LYS A 35 24.82 -11.11 -1.42
C LYS A 35 25.77 -12.04 -2.17
N GLY A 36 26.50 -11.52 -3.17
CA GLY A 36 27.55 -12.28 -3.87
C GLY A 36 28.76 -12.68 -3.00
N SER A 37 28.92 -12.09 -1.81
CA SER A 37 30.05 -12.37 -0.91
C SER A 37 29.73 -13.34 0.24
N LYS A 38 28.46 -13.73 0.43
CA LYS A 38 28.04 -14.67 1.50
C LYS A 38 27.78 -16.08 0.94
N CYS A 39 28.82 -16.71 0.41
CA CYS A 39 28.83 -18.15 0.14
C CYS A 39 30.00 -18.79 0.90
N GLY A 40 29.82 -19.10 2.19
CA GLY A 40 30.79 -19.95 2.89
C GLY A 40 30.68 -19.96 4.42
N GLY A 41 30.13 -21.04 4.95
CA GLY A 41 30.23 -21.46 6.35
C GLY A 41 29.17 -20.86 7.27
N ALA A 42 28.61 -21.56 8.24
CA ALA A 42 28.75 -22.95 8.66
C ALA A 42 27.52 -23.28 9.51
N ASP A 43 27.15 -24.55 9.48
CA ASP A 43 26.40 -25.33 10.46
C ASP A 43 26.25 -24.64 11.85
N ASP A 44 25.02 -24.35 12.26
CA ASP A 44 24.67 -24.29 13.67
C ASP A 44 23.22 -24.74 13.88
N GLU A 45 23.10 -25.58 14.90
CA GLU A 45 22.03 -26.50 15.26
C GLU A 45 20.87 -25.83 16.03
N ASP A 46 19.71 -26.51 15.99
CA ASP A 46 18.65 -26.57 16.99
C ASP A 46 18.01 -25.25 17.48
N ASP A 47 17.00 -24.77 16.74
CA ASP A 47 16.00 -23.85 17.28
C ASP A 47 14.62 -24.53 17.40
N ASP A 48 14.11 -24.53 18.61
CA ASP A 48 12.95 -25.27 19.09
C ASP A 48 11.63 -24.60 18.65
N GLY A 49 10.97 -25.21 17.66
CA GLY A 49 9.52 -25.44 17.72
C GLY A 49 8.57 -24.24 17.69
N GLY A 50 9.00 -23.08 17.18
CA GLY A 50 8.07 -22.10 16.64
C GLY A 50 7.47 -22.69 15.37
N GLY A 51 6.22 -23.15 15.42
CA GLY A 51 5.52 -23.69 14.25
C GLY A 51 5.34 -22.60 13.19
N ASP A 52 6.40 -22.40 12.41
CA ASP A 52 6.44 -21.49 11.28
C ASP A 52 5.34 -21.94 10.34
N ARG A 53 4.24 -21.19 10.35
CA ARG A 53 3.16 -21.44 9.40
C ARG A 53 3.78 -21.11 8.07
N ASP A 54 4.09 -22.15 7.29
CA ASP A 54 4.58 -21.99 5.93
C ASP A 54 3.48 -21.33 5.10
N TYR A 55 3.45 -19.99 5.15
CA TYR A 55 2.52 -19.16 4.41
C TYR A 55 2.70 -19.36 2.90
N GLY A 56 3.90 -19.75 2.46
CA GLY A 56 4.19 -20.14 1.09
C GLY A 56 3.39 -21.39 0.69
N ALA A 57 3.51 -22.47 1.45
CA ALA A 57 2.73 -23.70 1.20
C ALA A 57 1.22 -23.47 1.31
N MET A 58 0.78 -22.58 2.20
CA MET A 58 -0.64 -22.21 2.30
C MET A 58 -1.13 -21.44 1.06
N ALA A 59 -0.35 -20.46 0.58
CA ALA A 59 -0.66 -19.71 -0.62
C ALA A 59 -0.71 -20.62 -1.86
N ASP A 60 0.30 -21.49 -2.02
CA ASP A 60 0.36 -22.50 -3.08
C ASP A 60 -0.88 -23.40 -3.04
N GLY A 61 -1.28 -23.86 -1.86
CA GLY A 61 -2.48 -24.71 -1.70
C GLY A 61 -3.79 -23.99 -2.03
N ILE A 62 -3.89 -22.68 -1.77
CA ILE A 62 -5.06 -21.87 -2.16
C ILE A 62 -5.08 -21.69 -3.68
N LEU A 63 -3.95 -21.36 -4.29
CA LEU A 63 -3.84 -21.20 -5.74
C LEU A 63 -4.20 -22.50 -6.47
N ASP A 64 -3.67 -23.63 -6.02
CA ASP A 64 -3.99 -24.95 -6.57
C ASP A 64 -5.49 -25.25 -6.47
N ARG A 65 -6.14 -24.85 -5.37
CA ARG A 65 -7.59 -25.02 -5.20
C ARG A 65 -8.39 -24.11 -6.12
N LEU A 66 -7.97 -22.86 -6.32
CA LEU A 66 -8.62 -21.93 -7.24
C LEU A 66 -8.51 -22.41 -8.70
N VAL A 67 -7.34 -22.93 -9.08
CA VAL A 67 -7.12 -23.56 -10.39
C VAL A 67 -8.01 -24.80 -10.54
N ALA A 68 -8.07 -25.67 -9.53
CA ALA A 68 -8.90 -26.87 -9.57
C ALA A 68 -10.40 -26.57 -9.67
N LEU A 69 -10.89 -25.54 -8.97
CA LEU A 69 -12.29 -25.09 -9.05
C LEU A 69 -12.63 -24.53 -10.43
N ARG A 70 -11.68 -23.84 -11.08
CA ARG A 70 -11.86 -23.35 -12.45
C ARG A 70 -11.96 -24.51 -13.45
N ASP A 71 -11.11 -25.52 -13.30
CA ASP A 71 -11.05 -26.65 -14.22
C ASP A 71 -12.28 -27.58 -14.09
N SER A 72 -13.00 -27.57 -12.95
CA SER A 72 -14.19 -28.40 -12.75
C SER A 72 -15.46 -27.86 -13.41
N ASP A 73 -15.52 -26.55 -13.71
CA ASP A 73 -16.76 -25.88 -14.13
C ASP A 73 -16.82 -25.58 -15.65
N SER A 74 -15.76 -25.86 -16.41
CA SER A 74 -15.70 -25.53 -17.85
C SER A 74 -15.59 -26.77 -18.75
N ASP A 75 -16.70 -27.11 -19.43
CA ASP A 75 -16.70 -28.01 -20.59
C ASP A 75 -16.07 -27.34 -21.84
N ASP A 76 -15.75 -26.05 -21.77
CA ASP A 76 -15.24 -25.24 -22.87
C ASP A 76 -13.72 -25.05 -22.76
N GLN A 77 -12.99 -25.37 -23.83
CA GLN A 77 -11.53 -25.55 -23.83
C GLN A 77 -10.72 -24.24 -23.77
N SER A 78 -11.37 -23.07 -23.67
CA SER A 78 -10.68 -21.78 -23.49
C SER A 78 -10.65 -21.40 -22.01
N VAL A 79 -9.73 -22.01 -21.27
CA VAL A 79 -9.51 -21.68 -19.86
C VAL A 79 -8.87 -20.29 -19.80
N GLU A 80 -9.62 -19.27 -19.38
CA GLU A 80 -9.04 -17.95 -19.13
C GLU A 80 -8.04 -18.00 -17.97
N PRO A 81 -6.91 -17.27 -18.06
CA PRO A 81 -5.94 -17.20 -16.97
C PRO A 81 -6.60 -16.60 -15.72
N LEU A 82 -6.14 -17.03 -14.54
CA LEU A 82 -6.54 -16.39 -13.28
C LEU A 82 -6.01 -14.95 -13.31
N ARG A 83 -6.86 -13.96 -13.09
CA ARG A 83 -6.46 -12.54 -13.14
C ARG A 83 -6.37 -11.95 -11.74
N CYS A 84 -5.23 -11.40 -11.36
CA CYS A 84 -5.08 -10.54 -10.19
C CYS A 84 -5.18 -9.07 -10.62
N ARG A 85 -6.06 -8.28 -9.99
CA ARG A 85 -6.28 -6.87 -10.35
C ARG A 85 -5.73 -5.98 -9.24
N VAL A 86 -4.75 -5.16 -9.56
CA VAL A 86 -4.03 -4.28 -8.63
C VAL A 86 -4.36 -2.83 -8.95
N LEU A 87 -4.98 -2.13 -8.00
CA LEU A 87 -5.17 -0.69 -8.04
C LEU A 87 -4.09 0.00 -7.21
N TYR A 88 -3.20 0.75 -7.85
CA TYR A 88 -2.11 1.46 -7.17
C TYR A 88 -2.40 2.96 -7.08
N ILE A 89 -2.33 3.52 -5.86
CA ILE A 89 -2.68 4.91 -5.55
C ILE A 89 -1.43 5.64 -5.01
N PRO A 90 -0.69 6.40 -5.85
CA PRO A 90 0.49 7.15 -5.46
C PRO A 90 0.21 8.59 -5.00
N THR A 91 -1.05 9.00 -4.86
CA THR A 91 -1.43 10.42 -4.75
C THR A 91 -0.73 11.16 -3.61
N ALA A 92 -0.43 10.49 -2.49
CA ALA A 92 0.33 11.09 -1.39
C ALA A 92 1.69 11.65 -1.82
N MET A 93 2.35 11.04 -2.82
CA MET A 93 3.63 11.50 -3.37
C MET A 93 3.51 12.77 -4.22
N TYR A 94 2.29 13.18 -4.59
CA TYR A 94 2.04 14.27 -5.55
C TYR A 94 1.94 15.63 -4.87
N ALA A 95 2.06 15.68 -3.55
CA ALA A 95 2.10 16.92 -2.80
C ALA A 95 3.24 17.80 -3.32
N LEU A 96 2.92 19.06 -3.61
CA LEU A 96 3.88 20.01 -4.12
C LEU A 96 4.79 20.46 -2.98
N ASN A 97 6.10 20.49 -3.23
CA ASN A 97 7.02 21.11 -2.30
C ASN A 97 7.10 22.62 -2.62
N PRO A 98 6.60 23.51 -1.73
CA PRO A 98 6.60 24.94 -1.97
C PRO A 98 8.02 25.54 -2.01
N ASN A 99 9.01 24.86 -1.42
CA ASN A 99 10.41 25.27 -1.41
C ASN A 99 11.18 24.77 -2.64
N SER A 100 10.56 24.02 -3.55
CA SER A 100 11.22 23.53 -4.75
C SER A 100 11.35 24.62 -5.82
N ASN A 101 12.53 24.73 -6.42
CA ASN A 101 12.75 25.57 -7.60
C ASN A 101 12.11 25.01 -8.89
N ASN A 102 11.54 23.80 -8.85
CA ASN A 102 10.85 23.21 -10.00
C ASN A 102 9.41 23.69 -10.07
N THR A 103 8.92 23.93 -11.30
CA THR A 103 7.51 24.26 -11.51
C THR A 103 6.60 23.11 -11.02
N PRO A 104 5.37 23.42 -10.56
CA PRO A 104 4.41 22.39 -10.14
C PRO A 104 4.20 21.28 -11.19
N GLY A 105 4.14 21.65 -12.47
CA GLY A 105 4.01 20.68 -13.56
C GLY A 105 5.18 19.70 -13.64
N LYS A 106 6.42 20.17 -13.45
CA LYS A 106 7.60 19.31 -13.45
C LYS A 106 7.65 18.41 -12.20
N GLN A 107 7.26 18.93 -11.04
CA GLN A 107 7.15 18.13 -9.81
C GLN A 107 6.14 16.99 -10.00
N ARG A 108 4.93 17.29 -10.50
CA ARG A 108 3.91 16.27 -10.79
C ARG A 108 4.36 15.27 -11.85
N GLN A 109 5.04 15.71 -12.91
CA GLN A 109 5.58 14.80 -13.93
C GLN A 109 6.59 13.81 -13.35
N ARG A 110 7.50 14.29 -12.49
CA ARG A 110 8.46 13.43 -11.78
C ARG A 110 7.74 12.47 -10.86
N ALA A 111 6.83 12.95 -10.03
CA ALA A 111 6.11 12.13 -9.07
C ALA A 111 5.27 11.05 -9.77
N ARG A 112 4.65 11.35 -10.93
CA ARG A 112 3.97 10.37 -11.79
C ARG A 112 4.92 9.31 -12.36
N SER A 113 6.11 9.72 -12.80
CA SER A 113 7.15 8.80 -13.24
C SER A 113 7.59 7.87 -12.10
N ASP A 114 7.78 8.40 -10.90
CA ASP A 114 8.22 7.62 -9.74
C ASP A 114 7.10 6.67 -9.26
N GLY A 115 5.85 7.13 -9.24
CA GLY A 115 4.68 6.28 -8.97
C GLY A 115 4.55 5.14 -9.98
N LYS A 116 4.87 5.36 -11.27
CA LYS A 116 4.89 4.29 -12.28
C LYS A 116 5.96 3.24 -11.96
N LYS A 117 7.17 3.65 -11.57
CA LYS A 117 8.25 2.72 -11.20
C LYS A 117 7.86 1.88 -9.98
N ARG A 118 7.36 2.52 -8.93
CA ARG A 118 6.93 1.84 -7.69
C ARG A 118 5.77 0.88 -7.90
N ARG A 119 4.77 1.26 -8.72
CA ARG A 119 3.74 0.33 -9.14
C ARG A 119 4.34 -0.92 -9.79
N ASN A 120 5.30 -0.75 -10.70
CA ASN A 120 5.89 -1.90 -11.37
C ASN A 120 6.60 -2.84 -10.39
N VAL A 121 7.27 -2.30 -9.36
CA VAL A 121 7.85 -3.12 -8.27
C VAL A 121 6.75 -3.87 -7.51
N VAL A 122 5.63 -3.23 -7.17
CA VAL A 122 4.49 -3.91 -6.53
C VAL A 122 3.94 -5.03 -7.42
N VAL A 123 3.82 -4.78 -8.73
CA VAL A 123 3.36 -5.78 -9.70
C VAL A 123 4.31 -6.97 -9.79
N GLU A 124 5.62 -6.72 -9.80
CA GLU A 124 6.66 -7.75 -9.78
C GLU A 124 6.55 -8.62 -8.53
N ILE A 125 6.49 -8.00 -7.34
CA ILE A 125 6.29 -8.72 -6.07
C ILE A 125 5.02 -9.58 -6.09
N VAL A 126 3.89 -9.01 -6.55
CA VAL A 126 2.62 -9.76 -6.65
C VAL A 126 2.72 -10.90 -7.67
N ASN A 127 3.40 -10.67 -8.79
CA ASN A 127 3.65 -11.69 -9.80
C ASN A 127 4.50 -12.83 -9.23
N ASP A 128 5.59 -12.52 -8.54
CA ASP A 128 6.49 -13.51 -7.94
C ASP A 128 5.78 -14.32 -6.85
N LEU A 129 4.91 -13.68 -6.06
CA LEU A 129 4.09 -14.36 -5.07
C LEU A 129 3.06 -15.32 -5.69
N LEU A 130 2.50 -14.97 -6.86
CA LEU A 130 1.44 -15.77 -7.49
C LEU A 130 2.00 -16.85 -8.44
N ASN A 131 3.16 -16.60 -9.05
CA ASN A 131 3.75 -17.44 -10.08
C ASN A 131 5.02 -18.17 -9.60
N GLY A 132 5.51 -17.81 -8.40
CA GLY A 132 6.78 -18.28 -7.84
C GLY A 132 7.97 -17.51 -8.39
N ASP A 133 9.04 -17.41 -7.59
CA ASP A 133 10.31 -16.83 -8.03
C ASP A 133 10.95 -17.70 -9.12
N GLU A 134 11.14 -17.13 -10.32
CA GLU A 134 11.85 -17.78 -11.43
C GLU A 134 13.35 -18.01 -11.11
N GLY A 135 13.88 -17.41 -10.04
CA GLY A 135 15.27 -17.54 -9.61
C GLY A 135 15.67 -18.94 -9.12
N GLY A 136 14.70 -19.79 -8.77
CA GLY A 136 14.94 -21.21 -8.49
C GLY A 136 15.01 -22.01 -9.79
N GLY A 137 16.21 -22.13 -10.39
CA GLY A 137 16.49 -22.70 -11.73
C GLY A 137 16.10 -24.17 -12.02
N GLY A 138 14.96 -24.64 -11.52
CA GLY A 138 14.31 -25.87 -11.93
C GLY A 138 13.37 -25.61 -13.10
N ASN A 139 13.77 -26.02 -14.31
CA ASN A 139 12.91 -26.05 -15.49
C ASN A 139 11.75 -27.04 -15.31
N ASN A 140 10.69 -26.65 -14.59
CA ASN A 140 9.47 -27.44 -14.50
C ASN A 140 8.42 -26.93 -15.52
N PRO A 141 8.25 -27.60 -16.68
CA PRO A 141 7.32 -27.17 -17.72
C PRO A 141 5.84 -27.17 -17.28
N GLU A 142 5.51 -27.83 -16.16
CA GLU A 142 4.14 -27.78 -15.61
C GLU A 142 3.81 -26.42 -14.93
N ARG A 143 4.81 -25.62 -14.52
CA ARG A 143 4.56 -24.29 -13.92
C ARG A 143 4.12 -23.24 -14.95
N GLU A 144 4.56 -23.35 -16.22
CA GLU A 144 4.21 -22.38 -17.27
C GLU A 144 2.69 -22.28 -17.56
N THR A 145 1.90 -23.29 -17.18
CA THR A 145 0.45 -23.32 -17.47
C THR A 145 -0.43 -22.86 -16.30
N ARG A 146 0.14 -22.59 -15.12
CA ARG A 146 -0.62 -22.18 -13.91
C ARG A 146 -0.61 -20.68 -13.64
N GLY A 147 0.06 -19.89 -14.49
CA GLY A 147 0.33 -18.49 -14.20
C GLY A 147 -0.93 -17.64 -14.00
N ALA A 148 -0.97 -16.89 -12.90
CA ALA A 148 -1.89 -15.79 -12.72
C ALA A 148 -1.40 -14.57 -13.51
N GLU A 149 -2.30 -13.93 -14.25
CA GLU A 149 -2.07 -12.67 -14.95
C GLU A 149 -2.28 -11.51 -13.98
N VAL A 150 -1.26 -10.68 -13.75
CA VAL A 150 -1.38 -9.47 -12.91
C VAL A 150 -1.73 -8.26 -13.79
N LEU A 151 -2.98 -7.80 -13.69
CA LEU A 151 -3.45 -6.56 -14.28
C LEU A 151 -3.32 -5.43 -13.26
N ALA A 152 -2.59 -4.37 -13.59
CA ALA A 152 -2.43 -3.24 -12.69
C ALA A 152 -2.86 -1.93 -13.33
N VAL A 153 -3.38 -1.00 -12.53
CA VAL A 153 -3.60 0.38 -12.95
C VAL A 153 -3.18 1.35 -11.87
N THR A 154 -2.81 2.57 -12.27
CA THR A 154 -2.54 3.68 -11.36
C THR A 154 -3.74 4.62 -11.32
N LEU A 155 -4.23 4.97 -10.13
CA LEU A 155 -5.27 5.97 -9.93
C LEU A 155 -4.67 7.22 -9.25
N ASP A 156 -4.81 8.38 -9.91
CA ASP A 156 -4.52 9.69 -9.33
C ASP A 156 -5.81 10.27 -8.73
N LEU A 157 -5.95 10.23 -7.40
CA LEU A 157 -7.16 10.74 -6.72
C LEU A 157 -7.38 12.26 -6.92
N SER A 158 -6.35 13.02 -7.31
CA SER A 158 -6.48 14.47 -7.50
C SER A 158 -7.22 14.87 -8.78
N ASP A 159 -7.13 14.06 -9.83
CA ASP A 159 -7.82 14.32 -11.11
C ASP A 159 -8.70 13.15 -11.58
N GLY A 160 -8.76 12.06 -10.80
CA GLY A 160 -9.51 10.85 -11.11
C GLY A 160 -8.95 10.06 -12.30
N SER A 161 -7.77 10.42 -12.82
CA SER A 161 -7.22 9.78 -14.01
C SER A 161 -6.65 8.41 -13.69
N VAL A 162 -6.88 7.48 -14.62
CA VAL A 162 -6.31 6.13 -14.57
C VAL A 162 -5.20 6.00 -15.61
N LYS A 163 -4.09 5.36 -15.22
CA LYS A 163 -2.97 5.03 -16.12
C LYS A 163 -2.69 3.54 -16.09
N GLN A 164 -2.76 2.92 -17.26
CA GLN A 164 -2.43 1.52 -17.46
C GLN A 164 -0.92 1.36 -17.70
N PRO A 165 -0.30 0.23 -17.32
CA PRO A 165 0.98 -0.18 -17.86
C PRO A 165 0.90 -0.18 -19.38
N ALA A 166 1.99 0.22 -20.04
CA ALA A 166 2.12 -0.15 -21.44
C ALA A 166 2.21 -1.67 -21.42
N ILE A 167 1.19 -2.36 -21.95
CA ILE A 167 1.28 -3.80 -22.17
C ILE A 167 2.47 -3.95 -23.11
N CYS A 168 3.62 -4.35 -22.56
CA CYS A 168 4.73 -4.79 -23.37
C CYS A 168 4.26 -6.12 -23.94
N SER A 169 3.60 -6.08 -25.10
CA SER A 169 3.22 -7.26 -25.89
C SER A 169 4.49 -7.94 -26.38
N GLY A 170 5.23 -8.52 -25.45
CA GLY A 170 6.66 -8.82 -25.54
C GLY A 170 6.94 -10.26 -25.18
N SER A 171 6.24 -11.19 -25.82
CA SER A 171 6.62 -12.61 -25.85
C SER A 171 6.74 -13.11 -27.29
N GLY A 172 7.21 -12.24 -28.17
CA GLY A 172 7.71 -12.59 -29.49
C GLY A 172 9.18 -12.23 -29.58
N SER A 173 10.06 -13.13 -29.12
CA SER A 173 11.50 -13.10 -29.35
C SER A 173 11.81 -13.34 -30.84
N GLY A 174 11.30 -12.46 -31.70
CA GLY A 174 11.53 -12.43 -33.13
C GLY A 174 12.41 -11.25 -33.49
N SER A 175 13.73 -11.48 -33.49
CA SER A 175 14.72 -10.59 -34.11
C SER A 175 14.35 -10.34 -35.58
N GLY A 176 13.66 -9.24 -35.87
CA GLY A 176 13.14 -8.95 -37.22
C GLY A 176 12.99 -7.46 -37.51
N SER A 177 14.11 -6.82 -37.86
CA SER A 177 14.24 -5.70 -38.81
C SER A 177 12.99 -4.85 -39.10
N GLY A 178 12.85 -3.77 -38.33
CA GLY A 178 12.35 -2.43 -38.69
C GLY A 178 11.40 -2.28 -39.89
N HIS A 179 10.10 -2.26 -39.60
CA HIS A 179 9.09 -1.45 -40.30
C HIS A 179 8.05 -1.01 -39.26
N ALA A 180 7.89 0.30 -39.04
CA ALA A 180 6.85 0.84 -38.18
C ALA A 180 5.48 0.46 -38.77
N PRO A 181 4.60 -0.24 -38.02
CA PRO A 181 3.32 -0.65 -38.55
C PRO A 181 2.42 0.59 -38.77
N PRO A 182 1.58 0.58 -39.82
CA PRO A 182 0.64 1.65 -40.09
C PRO A 182 -0.40 1.73 -38.96
N SER A 183 -0.62 2.95 -38.47
CA SER A 183 -1.69 3.32 -37.55
C SER A 183 -3.04 2.95 -38.16
N SER A 184 -3.56 1.77 -37.82
CA SER A 184 -4.92 1.34 -38.13
C SER A 184 -5.74 1.43 -36.84
N SER A 185 -6.90 2.07 -36.96
CA SER A 185 -7.79 2.55 -35.91
C SER A 185 -8.64 1.45 -35.26
N ASP A 186 -8.06 0.28 -35.03
CA ASP A 186 -8.75 -0.87 -34.42
C ASP A 186 -8.51 -0.89 -32.89
N ASP A 187 -8.68 0.26 -32.24
CA ASP A 187 -8.49 0.49 -30.79
C ASP A 187 -9.60 -0.13 -29.89
N ASP A 188 -10.51 -0.94 -30.44
CA ASP A 188 -11.76 -1.30 -29.74
C ASP A 188 -11.69 -2.61 -28.92
N ALA A 189 -10.69 -3.47 -29.14
CA ALA A 189 -10.66 -4.82 -28.53
C ALA A 189 -10.06 -4.88 -27.12
N SER A 190 -9.31 -3.87 -26.66
CA SER A 190 -8.76 -3.84 -25.29
C SER A 190 -9.61 -3.03 -24.30
N SER A 191 -10.70 -2.43 -24.77
CA SER A 191 -11.53 -1.49 -24.01
C SER A 191 -12.22 -2.08 -22.77
N GLY A 192 -12.32 -3.41 -22.66
CA GLY A 192 -13.00 -4.08 -21.56
C GLY A 192 -12.12 -4.59 -20.40
N LEU A 193 -10.80 -4.62 -20.54
CA LEU A 193 -9.92 -5.24 -19.51
C LEU A 193 -9.53 -4.28 -18.40
N PHE A 194 -9.48 -2.98 -18.71
CA PHE A 194 -9.01 -1.95 -17.80
C PHE A 194 -10.07 -0.87 -17.65
N PRO A 195 -10.18 -0.27 -16.45
CA PRO A 195 -11.12 0.80 -16.21
C PRO A 195 -10.75 2.03 -17.02
N SER A 196 -11.77 2.75 -17.46
CA SER A 196 -11.66 4.00 -18.21
C SER A 196 -11.44 5.21 -17.30
N ASP A 197 -11.92 5.15 -16.05
CA ASP A 197 -11.78 6.20 -15.05
C ASP A 197 -11.61 5.66 -13.62
N GLY A 198 -11.34 6.56 -12.68
CA GLY A 198 -11.07 6.19 -11.29
C GLY A 198 -12.27 5.63 -10.53
N ARG A 199 -13.50 6.02 -10.89
CA ARG A 199 -14.72 5.50 -10.25
C ARG A 199 -14.93 4.07 -10.69
N GLU A 200 -14.79 3.81 -11.98
CA GLU A 200 -14.83 2.45 -12.54
C GLU A 200 -13.74 1.57 -11.90
N ALA A 201 -12.53 2.11 -11.72
CA ALA A 201 -11.42 1.39 -11.10
C ALA A 201 -11.68 0.93 -9.66
N LEU A 202 -12.46 1.69 -8.88
CA LEU A 202 -12.82 1.35 -7.49
C LEU A 202 -14.13 0.57 -7.38
N THR A 203 -15.00 0.64 -8.38
CA THR A 203 -16.34 0.04 -8.32
C THR A 203 -16.42 -1.20 -9.22
N SER A 204 -16.77 -1.01 -10.49
CA SER A 204 -17.05 -2.12 -11.41
C SER A 204 -15.83 -2.90 -11.86
N TRP A 205 -14.62 -2.33 -11.82
CA TRP A 205 -13.39 -3.08 -12.10
C TRP A 205 -13.07 -4.09 -10.99
N ASN A 206 -13.58 -3.85 -9.77
CA ASN A 206 -13.47 -4.75 -8.62
C ASN A 206 -12.03 -5.24 -8.37
N PRO A 207 -11.10 -4.37 -7.95
CA PRO A 207 -9.71 -4.74 -7.73
C PRO A 207 -9.59 -5.82 -6.65
N HIS A 208 -8.62 -6.71 -6.78
CA HIS A 208 -8.31 -7.70 -5.74
C HIS A 208 -7.39 -7.11 -4.66
N LEU A 209 -6.55 -6.14 -5.06
CA LEU A 209 -5.60 -5.45 -4.18
C LEU A 209 -5.61 -3.95 -4.47
N ILE A 210 -5.70 -3.15 -3.41
CA ILE A 210 -5.56 -1.70 -3.46
C ILE A 210 -4.33 -1.33 -2.65
N TYR A 211 -3.30 -0.80 -3.31
CA TYR A 211 -2.07 -0.36 -2.69
C TYR A 211 -2.02 1.16 -2.62
N VAL A 212 -1.99 1.73 -1.42
CA VAL A 212 -1.87 3.17 -1.17
C VAL A 212 -0.46 3.49 -0.69
N GLU A 213 0.28 4.21 -1.52
CA GLU A 213 1.69 4.55 -1.27
C GLU A 213 1.83 5.63 -0.18
N GLY A 214 3.03 5.70 0.41
CA GLY A 214 3.42 6.78 1.32
C GLY A 214 3.62 8.13 0.62
N GLY A 215 3.73 9.19 1.41
CA GLY A 215 3.91 10.56 0.96
C GLY A 215 3.36 11.53 2.00
N ASN A 216 2.76 12.63 1.57
CA ASN A 216 2.09 13.57 2.47
C ASN A 216 0.62 13.15 2.71
N THR A 217 0.31 12.82 3.96
CA THR A 217 -0.99 12.35 4.45
C THR A 217 -2.08 13.41 4.33
N PHE A 218 -1.76 14.68 4.57
CA PHE A 218 -2.72 15.78 4.45
C PHE A 218 -3.15 16.01 3.00
N TRP A 219 -2.20 15.97 2.06
CA TRP A 219 -2.49 16.03 0.63
C TRP A 219 -3.32 14.83 0.16
N LEU A 220 -2.96 13.61 0.60
CA LEU A 220 -3.74 12.39 0.29
C LEU A 220 -5.18 12.52 0.78
N THR A 221 -5.36 12.96 2.02
CA THR A 221 -6.68 13.15 2.64
C THR A 221 -7.48 14.24 1.91
N HIS A 222 -6.85 15.37 1.57
CA HIS A 222 -7.48 16.43 0.78
C HIS A 222 -7.99 15.92 -0.58
N CYS A 223 -7.19 15.17 -1.33
CA CYS A 223 -7.61 14.61 -2.63
C CYS A 223 -8.78 13.63 -2.46
N LEU A 224 -8.76 12.83 -1.40
CA LEU A 224 -9.85 11.89 -1.08
C LEU A 224 -11.17 12.62 -0.81
N GLU A 225 -11.13 13.74 -0.08
CA GLU A 225 -12.29 14.57 0.22
C GLU A 225 -12.80 15.34 -1.00
N GLU A 226 -11.91 16.03 -1.71
CA GLU A 226 -12.24 16.84 -2.88
C GLU A 226 -12.91 15.98 -3.95
N GLY A 227 -12.30 14.84 -4.25
CA GLY A 227 -12.82 13.90 -5.24
C GLY A 227 -13.91 12.99 -4.69
N ARG A 228 -14.30 13.07 -3.41
CA ARG A 228 -15.30 12.22 -2.75
C ARG A 228 -15.05 10.72 -2.94
N TRP A 229 -13.80 10.30 -2.74
CA TRP A 229 -13.36 8.92 -2.96
C TRP A 229 -13.55 8.01 -1.74
N GLY A 230 -13.80 8.58 -0.56
CA GLY A 230 -13.87 7.82 0.70
C GLY A 230 -14.93 6.73 0.72
N ASP A 231 -16.11 6.97 0.14
CA ASP A 231 -17.19 5.96 0.08
C ASP A 231 -16.86 4.85 -0.91
N ASP A 232 -16.32 5.20 -2.08
CA ASP A 232 -15.93 4.22 -3.09
C ASP A 232 -14.79 3.33 -2.63
N LEU A 233 -13.77 3.92 -2.00
CA LEU A 233 -12.63 3.18 -1.48
C LEU A 233 -13.05 2.23 -0.34
N ARG A 234 -13.91 2.70 0.58
CA ARG A 234 -14.49 1.83 1.61
C ARG A 234 -15.39 0.75 1.00
N GLY A 235 -16.19 1.09 0.00
CA GLY A 235 -17.03 0.12 -0.72
C GLY A 235 -16.20 -0.96 -1.41
N ALA A 236 -15.08 -0.59 -2.02
CA ALA A 236 -14.17 -1.54 -2.66
C ALA A 236 -13.52 -2.50 -1.64
N VAL A 237 -13.17 -2.01 -0.45
CA VAL A 237 -12.47 -2.80 0.60
C VAL A 237 -13.45 -3.60 1.48
N CYS A 238 -14.65 -3.09 1.73
CA CYS A 238 -15.59 -3.68 2.69
C CYS A 238 -16.86 -4.27 2.03
N GLY A 239 -17.00 -4.16 0.71
CA GLY A 239 -18.16 -4.65 -0.04
C GLY A 239 -18.06 -6.09 -0.50
N ASP A 240 -19.02 -6.51 -1.32
CA ASP A 240 -19.02 -7.82 -1.96
C ASP A 240 -17.86 -7.91 -2.95
N GLY A 241 -16.92 -8.83 -2.72
CA GLY A 241 -15.67 -8.91 -3.48
C GLY A 241 -14.53 -8.04 -2.92
N ALA A 242 -14.66 -7.61 -1.66
CA ALA A 242 -13.67 -6.89 -0.85
C ALA A 242 -12.21 -7.04 -1.32
N ALA A 243 -11.65 -5.92 -1.79
CA ALA A 243 -10.25 -5.79 -2.12
C ALA A 243 -9.38 -5.79 -0.85
N MET A 244 -8.20 -6.41 -0.93
CA MET A 244 -7.18 -6.25 0.10
C MET A 244 -6.61 -4.83 0.06
N TYR A 245 -6.73 -4.09 1.16
CA TYR A 245 -6.10 -2.78 1.31
C TYR A 245 -4.67 -2.92 1.88
N VAL A 246 -3.69 -2.36 1.19
CA VAL A 246 -2.30 -2.27 1.65
C VAL A 246 -1.89 -0.80 1.73
N GLY A 247 -1.76 -0.28 2.94
CA GLY A 247 -1.35 1.10 3.19
C GLY A 247 0.10 1.19 3.61
N LYS A 248 0.90 1.98 2.92
CA LYS A 248 2.28 2.30 3.32
C LYS A 248 2.35 3.72 3.87
N SER A 249 2.94 3.90 5.06
CA SER A 249 3.15 5.22 5.67
C SER A 249 1.85 6.05 5.71
N ALA A 250 1.73 7.14 4.95
CA ALA A 250 0.50 7.92 4.77
C ALA A 250 -0.73 7.05 4.45
N GLY A 251 -0.59 6.01 3.62
CA GLY A 251 -1.66 5.06 3.34
C GLY A 251 -2.10 4.23 4.55
N ALA A 252 -1.18 3.93 5.48
CA ALA A 252 -1.51 3.26 6.74
C ALA A 252 -2.25 4.22 7.69
N ILE A 253 -1.78 5.46 7.82
CA ILE A 253 -2.44 6.49 8.63
C ILE A 253 -3.89 6.71 8.15
N LEU A 254 -4.09 6.83 6.83
CA LEU A 254 -5.41 7.00 6.22
C LEU A 254 -6.35 5.81 6.51
N ALA A 255 -5.83 4.58 6.62
CA ALA A 255 -6.64 3.39 6.91
C ALA A 255 -7.20 3.38 8.34
N GLY A 256 -6.60 4.15 9.25
CA GLY A 256 -7.04 4.29 10.63
C GLY A 256 -8.31 5.12 10.77
N GLU A 257 -8.76 5.28 12.02
CA GLU A 257 -9.91 6.10 12.38
C GLU A 257 -9.64 7.59 12.22
N ARG A 258 -8.41 8.03 12.53
CA ARG A 258 -8.01 9.44 12.45
C ARG A 258 -6.66 9.57 11.76
N VAL A 259 -6.50 10.63 10.96
CA VAL A 259 -5.23 10.98 10.33
C VAL A 259 -4.32 11.83 11.21
N GLU A 260 -4.79 12.18 12.40
CA GLU A 260 -4.10 13.07 13.37
C GLU A 260 -2.69 12.59 13.73
N THR A 261 -2.39 11.29 13.66
CA THR A 261 -1.04 10.76 13.93
C THR A 261 0.03 11.32 12.99
N ALA A 262 -0.36 11.82 11.80
CA ALA A 262 0.53 12.55 10.89
C ALA A 262 1.02 13.88 11.46
N THR A 263 0.29 14.48 12.41
CA THR A 263 0.64 15.77 13.03
C THR A 263 1.77 15.65 14.06
N TRP A 264 2.11 14.43 14.51
CA TRP A 264 2.95 14.25 15.71
C TRP A 264 4.43 14.45 15.42
N LYS A 265 4.95 13.86 14.34
CA LYS A 265 6.39 13.94 13.98
C LYS A 265 6.75 15.21 13.23
N GLY A 266 5.75 15.92 12.73
CA GLY A 266 5.94 17.08 11.85
C GLY A 266 6.59 16.73 10.50
N TRP A 267 6.49 15.48 10.06
CA TRP A 267 7.03 15.04 8.77
C TRP A 267 6.11 15.50 7.64
N ASP A 268 4.80 15.33 7.78
CA ASP A 268 3.81 15.78 6.82
C ASP A 268 3.62 17.30 6.91
N ASP A 269 3.77 18.02 5.80
CA ASP A 269 3.56 19.47 5.74
C ASP A 269 2.07 19.80 5.49
N PRO A 270 1.32 20.39 6.45
CA PRO A 270 -0.09 20.73 6.26
C PRO A 270 -0.29 21.91 5.31
N SER A 271 0.73 22.74 5.08
CA SER A 271 0.62 23.93 4.23
C SER A 271 0.43 23.62 2.74
N VAL A 272 0.60 22.35 2.34
CA VAL A 272 0.28 21.87 0.98
C VAL A 272 -1.22 21.86 0.69
N VAL A 273 -2.07 22.08 1.71
CA VAL A 273 -3.52 22.19 1.60
C VAL A 273 -3.95 23.59 2.06
N ASP A 274 -4.21 24.48 1.10
CA ASP A 274 -4.52 25.90 1.36
C ASP A 274 -5.67 26.13 2.34
N SER A 275 -6.66 25.22 2.38
CA SER A 275 -7.83 25.33 3.27
C SER A 275 -7.56 24.88 4.71
N ARG A 276 -6.44 24.19 4.99
CA ARG A 276 -6.07 23.63 6.30
C ARG A 276 -4.54 23.68 6.51
N PRO A 277 -3.93 24.88 6.56
CA PRO A 277 -2.49 25.05 6.46
C PRO A 277 -1.71 24.75 7.76
N THR A 278 -2.39 24.45 8.88
CA THR A 278 -1.76 24.23 10.19
C THR A 278 -2.06 22.84 10.74
N TYR A 279 -1.21 22.31 11.62
CA TYR A 279 -1.43 20.99 12.24
C TYR A 279 -2.73 20.89 13.04
N ASP A 280 -3.14 21.98 13.70
CA ASP A 280 -4.38 22.03 14.48
C ASP A 280 -5.63 21.83 13.61
N ASP A 281 -5.56 22.18 12.32
CA ASP A 281 -6.65 21.96 11.36
C ASP A 281 -6.90 20.47 11.07
N TRP A 282 -5.94 19.60 11.42
CA TRP A 282 -5.96 18.16 11.19
C TRP A 282 -6.15 17.33 12.46
N THR A 283 -6.29 17.98 13.61
CA THR A 283 -6.63 17.34 14.89
C THR A 283 -8.04 16.73 14.80
N ASP A 284 -8.17 15.47 15.23
CA ASP A 284 -9.34 14.60 15.04
C ASP A 284 -9.87 14.44 13.62
N HIS A 285 -9.07 14.79 12.61
CA HIS A 285 -9.55 14.67 11.24
C HIS A 285 -9.76 13.18 10.90
N PRO A 286 -10.94 12.79 10.39
CA PRO A 286 -11.27 11.40 10.18
C PRO A 286 -10.41 10.75 9.09
N GLY A 287 -10.03 9.49 9.32
CA GLY A 287 -9.51 8.59 8.31
C GLY A 287 -10.64 7.75 7.67
N LEU A 288 -10.29 6.59 7.14
CA LEU A 288 -11.24 5.66 6.50
C LEU A 288 -11.85 4.66 7.47
N SER A 289 -11.29 4.51 8.67
CA SER A 289 -11.71 3.54 9.69
C SER A 289 -11.74 2.08 9.16
N LEU A 290 -10.85 1.73 8.23
CA LEU A 290 -10.76 0.38 7.66
C LEU A 290 -10.25 -0.63 8.69
N ALA A 291 -9.41 -0.19 9.63
CA ALA A 291 -8.88 -1.02 10.71
C ALA A 291 -9.85 -1.17 11.90
N GLY A 292 -11.11 -0.78 11.73
CA GLY A 292 -12.11 -0.75 12.78
C GLY A 292 -12.16 0.58 13.55
N PRO A 293 -13.19 0.75 14.39
CA PRO A 293 -13.33 1.93 15.22
C PRO A 293 -12.15 2.03 16.18
N ARG A 294 -11.78 3.25 16.55
CA ARG A 294 -10.74 3.53 17.55
C ARG A 294 -9.35 3.01 17.20
N THR A 295 -9.08 2.55 15.98
CA THR A 295 -7.74 2.10 15.59
C THR A 295 -7.08 3.12 14.68
N SER A 296 -5.96 3.70 15.11
CA SER A 296 -5.14 4.63 14.33
C SER A 296 -3.72 4.12 14.21
N PHE A 297 -2.97 4.54 13.19
CA PHE A 297 -1.62 4.04 12.93
C PHE A 297 -0.56 5.13 13.11
N PHE A 298 0.57 4.77 13.70
CA PHE A 298 1.77 5.60 13.81
C PHE A 298 2.95 4.87 13.16
N PRO A 299 3.18 5.07 11.84
CA PRO A 299 4.25 4.39 11.12
C PRO A 299 5.62 5.00 11.42
N HIS A 300 6.69 4.28 11.08
CA HIS A 300 8.09 4.69 11.28
C HIS A 300 8.41 4.92 12.77
N MET A 301 7.87 4.04 13.63
CA MET A 301 8.18 4.02 15.05
C MET A 301 9.65 3.68 15.25
N ASN A 302 10.30 4.43 16.13
CA ASN A 302 11.63 4.12 16.64
C ASN A 302 11.70 4.63 18.09
N ASP A 303 12.84 4.44 18.74
CA ASP A 303 12.97 4.72 20.16
C ASP A 303 12.92 6.23 20.48
N ASP A 304 13.22 7.10 19.51
CA ASP A 304 13.16 8.56 19.66
C ASP A 304 11.71 9.06 19.82
N TRP A 305 10.71 8.26 19.42
CA TRP A 305 9.30 8.66 19.43
C TRP A 305 8.49 8.12 20.61
N ILE A 306 9.08 7.33 21.52
CA ILE A 306 8.34 6.70 22.63
C ILE A 306 7.62 7.72 23.49
N GLU A 307 8.35 8.72 24.02
CA GLU A 307 7.78 9.73 24.92
C GLU A 307 6.67 10.55 24.23
N LEU A 308 6.91 10.93 22.96
CA LEU A 308 5.93 11.65 22.15
C LEU A 308 4.63 10.86 21.96
N VAL A 309 4.74 9.57 21.61
CA VAL A 309 3.57 8.71 21.41
C VAL A 309 2.79 8.53 22.71
N GLU A 310 3.47 8.34 23.84
CA GLU A 310 2.81 8.19 25.15
C GLU A 310 2.06 9.47 25.55
N GLU A 311 2.68 10.64 25.38
CA GLU A 311 2.05 11.95 25.62
C GLU A 311 0.80 12.14 24.74
N ARG A 312 0.92 11.85 23.44
CA ARG A 312 -0.17 12.05 22.48
C ARG A 312 -1.31 11.06 22.69
N ARG A 313 -1.04 9.79 23.01
CA ARG A 313 -2.07 8.81 23.37
C ARG A 313 -2.86 9.26 24.60
N THR A 314 -2.17 9.71 25.64
CA THR A 314 -2.82 10.23 26.87
C THR A 314 -3.75 11.41 26.53
N THR A 315 -3.26 12.35 25.72
CA THR A 315 -4.06 13.50 25.25
C THR A 315 -5.31 13.05 24.49
N MET A 316 -5.21 12.04 23.61
CA MET A 316 -6.37 11.50 22.90
C MET A 316 -7.39 10.84 23.85
N GLU A 317 -6.92 10.04 24.81
CA GLU A 317 -7.77 9.35 25.78
C GLU A 317 -8.55 10.32 26.68
N GLU A 318 -7.91 11.39 27.16
CA GLU A 318 -8.55 12.43 27.98
C GLU A 318 -9.69 13.14 27.22
N ARG A 319 -9.50 13.38 25.92
CA ARG A 319 -10.50 14.01 25.06
C ARG A 319 -11.72 13.11 24.84
N GLU A 320 -11.50 11.81 24.67
CA GLU A 320 -12.59 10.83 24.51
C GLU A 320 -13.41 10.63 25.80
N GLY A 321 -12.74 10.62 26.95
CA GLY A 321 -13.38 10.42 28.25
C GLY A 321 -14.36 11.52 28.66
N THR A 322 -14.12 12.76 28.22
CA THR A 322 -14.93 13.93 28.62
C THR A 322 -16.35 13.90 28.05
N THR A 323 -16.60 13.16 26.97
CA THR A 323 -17.89 13.15 26.26
C THR A 323 -19.00 12.26 26.86
N THR A 324 -18.71 11.44 27.89
CA THR A 324 -19.69 10.46 28.42
C THR A 324 -20.39 10.86 29.72
N GLY A 325 -20.20 12.10 30.20
CA GLY A 325 -20.72 12.57 31.49
C GLY A 325 -22.17 13.10 31.52
N GLY A 326 -23.01 12.76 30.54
CA GLY A 326 -24.40 13.26 30.48
C GLY A 326 -25.38 12.38 31.26
N ASP A 327 -25.64 12.74 32.51
CA ASP A 327 -26.92 12.75 33.28
C ASP A 327 -28.00 11.65 33.11
N ASP A 328 -27.77 10.50 32.49
CA ASP A 328 -28.76 9.41 32.48
C ASP A 328 -28.66 8.55 33.76
N GLU A 329 -29.29 9.04 34.82
CA GLU A 329 -29.58 8.38 36.12
C GLU A 329 -30.55 7.17 35.99
N SER A 330 -30.42 6.33 34.96
CA SER A 330 -31.20 5.08 34.89
C SER A 330 -30.42 3.92 35.54
N GLY A 331 -30.64 3.74 36.85
CA GLY A 331 -29.97 2.74 37.68
C GLY A 331 -30.29 1.28 37.34
N VAL A 332 -29.60 0.72 36.34
CA VAL A 332 -29.59 -0.72 36.07
C VAL A 332 -28.17 -1.25 36.32
N ALA A 333 -28.02 -1.94 37.46
CA ALA A 333 -26.77 -2.59 37.86
C ALA A 333 -26.55 -3.88 37.04
N GLY A 334 -25.83 -3.75 35.92
CA GLY A 334 -25.30 -4.86 35.14
C GLY A 334 -23.78 -4.89 35.24
N ASP A 335 -23.25 -5.96 35.86
CA ASP A 335 -21.82 -6.19 36.13
C ASP A 335 -21.08 -6.69 34.88
N GLU A 336 -21.16 -5.94 33.78
CA GLU A 336 -20.38 -6.22 32.57
C GLU A 336 -19.00 -5.55 32.66
N LYS A 337 -17.96 -6.38 32.56
CA LYS A 337 -16.56 -5.97 32.52
C LYS A 337 -16.37 -4.91 31.43
N LYS A 338 -16.32 -3.65 31.84
CA LYS A 338 -15.97 -2.48 31.02
C LYS A 338 -14.51 -2.63 30.57
N GLY A 339 -14.30 -3.36 29.47
CA GLY A 339 -13.01 -3.39 28.78
C GLY A 339 -12.62 -1.95 28.43
N ALA A 340 -11.39 -1.55 28.77
CA ALA A 340 -10.88 -0.21 28.55
C ALA A 340 -11.10 0.20 27.09
N ALA A 341 -12.01 1.13 26.90
CA ALA A 341 -12.59 1.48 25.61
C ALA A 341 -11.83 2.65 24.95
N GLY A 342 -10.54 2.82 25.25
CA GLY A 342 -9.72 3.92 24.73
C GLY A 342 -9.31 3.70 23.27
N GLY A 343 -9.14 4.80 22.53
CA GLY A 343 -8.45 4.80 21.24
C GLY A 343 -7.15 4.01 21.25
N ARG A 344 -6.99 3.06 20.32
CA ARG A 344 -5.79 2.26 20.10
C ARG A 344 -4.96 2.86 18.98
N VAL A 345 -3.80 3.42 19.31
CA VAL A 345 -2.79 3.81 18.31
C VAL A 345 -1.80 2.66 18.14
N LEU A 346 -1.68 2.12 16.93
CA LEU A 346 -0.74 1.05 16.58
C LEU A 346 0.56 1.68 16.05
N CYS A 347 1.64 1.55 16.82
CA CYS A 347 2.96 2.02 16.39
C CYS A 347 3.65 0.92 15.59
N LEU A 348 4.12 1.25 14.38
CA LEU A 348 4.74 0.30 13.47
C LEU A 348 6.18 0.74 13.18
N ARG A 349 7.16 -0.11 13.46
CA ARG A 349 8.55 0.06 13.02
C ARG A 349 8.66 -0.17 11.50
N GLU A 350 9.83 0.14 10.92
CA GLU A 350 10.04 0.05 9.46
C GLU A 350 9.86 -1.36 8.89
N ASN A 351 10.21 -2.38 9.68
CA ASN A 351 10.09 -3.79 9.32
C ASN A 351 8.79 -4.41 9.84
N GLU A 352 7.89 -3.64 10.45
CA GLU A 352 6.63 -4.15 10.98
C GLU A 352 5.47 -3.83 10.03
N ALA A 353 4.61 -4.83 9.80
CA ALA A 353 3.32 -4.67 9.16
C ALA A 353 2.21 -5.00 10.17
N CYS A 354 1.10 -4.27 10.08
CA CYS A 354 -0.12 -4.61 10.81
C CYS A 354 -1.12 -5.25 9.86
N CYS A 355 -1.50 -6.49 10.14
CA CYS A 355 -2.58 -7.17 9.44
C CYS A 355 -3.87 -7.04 10.25
N VAL A 356 -4.94 -6.62 9.57
CA VAL A 356 -6.28 -6.52 10.15
C VAL A 356 -7.20 -7.44 9.36
N ASP A 357 -7.73 -8.46 10.04
CA ASP A 357 -8.76 -9.34 9.48
C ASP A 357 -10.15 -8.88 9.97
N GLY A 358 -10.95 -8.39 9.02
CA GLY A 358 -12.23 -7.71 9.27
C GLY A 358 -13.26 -8.56 10.01
N ASP A 359 -13.20 -9.89 9.91
CA ASP A 359 -14.16 -10.78 10.56
C ASP A 359 -13.85 -11.01 12.05
N ARG A 360 -12.60 -10.75 12.47
CA ARG A 360 -12.14 -11.05 13.83
C ARG A 360 -11.70 -9.83 14.61
N GLY A 361 -11.49 -8.70 13.93
CA GLY A 361 -10.82 -7.54 14.53
C GLY A 361 -9.43 -7.90 15.06
N GLU A 362 -8.87 -9.01 14.56
CA GLU A 362 -7.56 -9.50 14.96
C GLU A 362 -6.53 -8.60 14.29
N VAL A 363 -5.83 -7.87 15.15
CA VAL A 363 -4.68 -7.04 14.79
C VAL A 363 -3.44 -7.82 15.20
N PHE A 364 -2.65 -8.24 14.22
CA PHE A 364 -1.37 -8.88 14.48
C PHE A 364 -0.24 -8.13 13.76
N LEU A 365 0.91 -8.08 14.42
CA LEU A 365 2.14 -7.51 13.89
C LEU A 365 2.95 -8.61 13.22
N VAL A 366 3.40 -8.35 12.01
CA VAL A 366 4.31 -9.21 11.25
C VAL A 366 5.61 -8.45 11.11
N GLU A 367 6.71 -9.05 11.56
CA GLU A 367 8.06 -8.51 11.34
C GLU A 367 8.65 -9.14 10.06
N GLY A 368 9.12 -8.31 9.15
CA GLY A 368 9.94 -8.74 8.02
C GLY A 368 11.36 -9.07 8.50
N GLN A 369 11.90 -10.20 8.03
CA GLN A 369 13.29 -10.62 8.25
C GLN A 369 14.27 -9.86 7.36
#